data_AF-A0AAP6VQF1-F1
#
_entry.id   AF-A0AAP6VQF1-F1
#
_cell.length_a   1.000
_cell.length_b   1.000
_cell.length_c   1.000
_cell.angle_alpha   90.00
_cell.angle_beta   90.00
_cell.angle_gamma   90.00
#
_symmetry.space_group_name_H-M   'P 1'
#
loop_
_entity.id
_entity.type
_entity.pdbx_description
1 polymer ?
#
loop_
_entity_poly.entity_id
_entity_poly.type
_entity_poly.pdbx_seq_one_letter_code
_entity_poly.pdbx_strand_id
1 'polypeptide(L)'
;MTVKDKIVSIFYRMKNLSVRRFWRNIGRWLSYFNVCRNVEDWDYTSILAVERHQIERVRDSIAHYHNHLNADRDIERLNLALRLLDIIEEDGCCERIGKPLNFIECKDKEGLYELEDDPESYYTIPVYVNHRNAMRYSTRDMSCYTESKTGAMWQSHLRVEKAWHIYHRLRLYFMRSWWD
;
A
#
# COMPACT_ATOMS: atom_id res chain seq x y z
N MET A 1 -39.04 28.41 -13.81
CA MET A 1 -37.58 28.59 -13.63
C MET A 1 -36.88 27.43 -14.30
N THR A 2 -36.20 27.68 -15.42
CA THR A 2 -35.61 26.59 -16.22
C THR A 2 -34.33 26.07 -15.57
N VAL A 3 -33.92 24.85 -15.88
CA VAL A 3 -32.70 24.21 -15.33
C VAL A 3 -31.45 25.07 -15.60
N LYS A 4 -31.44 25.80 -16.72
CA LYS A 4 -30.41 26.80 -17.05
C LYS A 4 -30.30 27.91 -15.99
N ASP A 5 -31.41 28.43 -15.48
CA ASP A 5 -31.41 29.51 -14.48
C ASP A 5 -30.89 29.05 -13.11
N LYS A 6 -31.13 27.77 -12.77
CA LYS A 6 -30.55 27.14 -11.56
C LYS A 6 -29.04 26.93 -11.70
N ILE A 7 -28.57 26.49 -12.86
CA ILE A 7 -27.13 26.30 -13.12
C ILE A 7 -26.40 27.64 -13.12
N VAL A 8 -26.97 28.68 -13.75
CA VAL A 8 -26.39 30.04 -13.77
C VAL A 8 -26.36 30.63 -12.37
N SER A 9 -27.42 30.50 -11.56
CA SER A 9 -27.40 31.02 -10.19
C SER A 9 -26.41 30.30 -9.27
N ILE A 10 -26.22 28.98 -9.43
CA ILE A 10 -25.16 28.22 -8.73
C ILE A 10 -23.77 28.71 -9.16
N PHE A 11 -23.55 28.92 -10.46
CA PHE A 11 -22.29 29.42 -11.01
C PHE A 11 -21.93 30.81 -10.47
N TYR A 12 -22.91 31.73 -10.37
CA TYR A 12 -22.70 33.05 -9.77
C TYR A 12 -22.55 33.00 -8.24
N ARG A 13 -23.19 32.05 -7.54
CA ARG A 13 -22.99 31.83 -6.09
C ARG A 13 -21.59 31.28 -5.77
N MET A 14 -21.03 30.44 -6.65
CA MET A 14 -19.68 29.90 -6.54
C MET A 14 -18.59 30.92 -6.91
N LYS A 15 -18.93 31.98 -7.66
CA LYS A 15 -17.99 33.02 -8.11
C LYS A 15 -17.38 33.84 -6.96
N ASN A 16 -17.97 33.81 -5.75
CA ASN A 16 -17.50 34.54 -4.57
C ASN A 16 -16.64 33.71 -3.59
N LEU A 17 -16.52 32.39 -3.77
CA LEU A 17 -15.52 31.57 -3.06
C LEU A 17 -14.31 31.46 -3.98
N SER A 18 -13.28 32.26 -3.67
CA SER A 18 -12.14 32.59 -4.53
C SER A 18 -11.91 31.61 -5.69
N VAL A 19 -12.06 32.11 -6.91
CA VAL A 19 -11.85 31.36 -8.17
C VAL A 19 -10.52 30.58 -8.14
N ARG A 20 -9.50 31.10 -7.46
CA ARG A 20 -8.25 30.37 -7.11
C ARG A 20 -8.46 29.10 -6.27
N ARG A 21 -9.25 29.13 -5.18
CA ARG A 21 -9.60 27.92 -4.40
C ARG A 21 -10.40 26.94 -5.25
N PHE A 22 -11.31 27.42 -6.10
CA PHE A 22 -12.08 26.56 -7.02
C PHE A 22 -11.18 25.85 -8.04
N TRP A 23 -10.31 26.56 -8.77
CA TRP A 23 -9.36 25.95 -9.71
C TRP A 23 -8.32 25.06 -9.04
N ARG A 24 -7.84 25.46 -7.86
CA ARG A 24 -6.95 24.61 -7.05
C ARG A 24 -7.67 23.35 -6.57
N ASN A 25 -8.95 23.42 -6.24
CA ASN A 25 -9.78 22.26 -5.90
C ASN A 25 -10.12 21.40 -7.12
N ILE A 26 -10.29 21.97 -8.32
CA ILE A 26 -10.44 21.21 -9.57
C ILE A 26 -9.16 20.43 -9.87
N GLY A 27 -7.98 21.05 -9.73
CA GLY A 27 -6.71 20.33 -9.87
C GLY A 27 -6.60 19.16 -8.89
N ARG A 28 -7.04 19.36 -7.63
CA ARG A 28 -7.13 18.29 -6.63
C ARG A 28 -8.12 17.20 -7.07
N TRP A 29 -9.28 17.58 -7.58
CA TRP A 29 -10.32 16.66 -8.03
C TRP A 29 -9.86 15.83 -9.24
N LEU A 30 -9.18 16.44 -10.22
CA LEU A 30 -8.62 15.77 -11.39
C LEU A 30 -7.47 14.83 -11.00
N SER A 31 -6.63 15.24 -10.04
CA SER A 31 -5.56 14.40 -9.48
C SER A 31 -6.11 13.13 -8.83
N TYR A 32 -7.15 13.28 -7.98
CA TYR A 32 -7.85 12.13 -7.40
C TYR A 32 -8.66 11.36 -8.42
N PHE A 33 -9.22 12.00 -9.45
CA PHE A 33 -10.05 11.33 -10.45
C PHE A 33 -9.30 10.20 -11.17
N ASN A 34 -8.02 10.39 -11.50
CA ASN A 34 -7.20 9.34 -12.11
C ASN A 34 -6.98 8.15 -11.17
N VAL A 35 -6.86 8.40 -9.86
CA VAL A 35 -6.67 7.35 -8.85
C VAL A 35 -8.01 6.66 -8.54
N CYS A 36 -9.07 7.44 -8.32
CA CYS A 36 -10.42 6.98 -7.99
C CYS A 36 -11.11 6.24 -9.15
N ARG A 37 -10.72 6.49 -10.40
CA ARG A 37 -11.30 5.80 -11.57
C ARG A 37 -11.01 4.29 -11.59
N ASN A 38 -9.93 3.88 -10.94
CA ASN A 38 -9.51 2.48 -10.83
C ASN A 38 -9.74 1.93 -9.41
N VAL A 39 -10.56 2.62 -8.59
CA VAL A 39 -10.91 2.10 -7.26
C VAL A 39 -12.01 1.07 -7.42
N GLU A 40 -11.68 -0.15 -7.03
CA GLU A 40 -12.63 -1.24 -6.91
C GLU A 40 -12.81 -1.53 -5.42
N ASP A 41 -14.05 -1.43 -4.92
CA ASP A 41 -14.35 -1.52 -3.49
C ASP A 41 -13.93 -2.86 -2.85
N TRP A 42 -13.68 -3.88 -3.67
CA TRP A 42 -13.24 -5.21 -3.25
C TRP A 42 -11.70 -5.38 -3.27
N ASP A 43 -10.96 -4.45 -3.87
CA ASP A 43 -9.51 -4.50 -4.02
C ASP A 43 -8.83 -3.53 -3.04
N TYR A 44 -8.20 -4.09 -2.01
CA TYR A 44 -7.49 -3.31 -1.01
C TYR A 44 -6.29 -2.55 -1.59
N THR A 45 -5.70 -3.02 -2.69
CA THR A 45 -4.57 -2.34 -3.33
C THR A 45 -5.00 -1.00 -3.94
N SER A 46 -6.23 -0.94 -4.47
CA SER A 46 -6.82 0.31 -4.97
C SER A 46 -7.04 1.36 -3.86
N ILE A 47 -7.38 0.91 -2.64
CA ILE A 47 -7.50 1.77 -1.45
C ILE A 47 -6.12 2.30 -1.04
N LEU A 48 -5.09 1.44 -1.05
CA LEU A 48 -3.71 1.84 -0.76
C LEU A 48 -3.18 2.85 -1.77
N ALA A 49 -3.52 2.70 -3.06
CA ALA A 49 -3.14 3.67 -4.09
C ALA A 49 -3.73 5.07 -3.82
N VAL A 50 -4.98 5.15 -3.35
CA VAL A 50 -5.57 6.42 -2.90
C VAL A 50 -4.78 6.98 -1.73
N GLU A 51 -4.56 6.18 -0.69
CA GLU A 51 -3.87 6.61 0.53
C GLU A 51 -2.44 7.10 0.24
N ARG A 52 -1.68 6.35 -0.57
CA ARG A 52 -0.37 6.75 -1.11
C ARG A 52 -0.42 8.13 -1.75
N HIS A 53 -1.38 8.35 -2.65
CA HIS A 53 -1.53 9.63 -3.33
C HIS A 53 -1.85 10.77 -2.36
N GLN A 54 -2.63 10.51 -1.30
CA GLN A 54 -2.87 11.51 -0.25
C GLN A 54 -1.57 11.86 0.49
N ILE A 55 -0.79 10.85 0.88
CA ILE A 55 0.46 11.00 1.65
C ILE A 55 1.48 11.80 0.84
N GLU A 56 1.68 11.45 -0.43
CA GLU A 56 2.59 12.17 -1.34
C GLU A 56 2.23 13.65 -1.44
N ARG A 57 0.94 13.96 -1.59
CA ARG A 57 0.49 15.34 -1.72
C ARG A 57 0.69 16.15 -0.44
N VAL A 58 0.48 15.55 0.72
CA VAL A 58 0.73 16.23 2.01
C VAL A 58 2.22 16.44 2.19
N ARG A 59 3.04 15.42 1.92
CA ARG A 59 4.50 15.52 1.94
C ARG A 59 5.00 16.65 1.05
N ASP A 60 4.57 16.69 -0.20
CA ASP A 60 5.02 17.69 -1.18
C ASP A 60 4.57 19.10 -0.78
N SER A 61 3.37 19.22 -0.20
CA SER A 61 2.90 20.49 0.34
C SER A 61 3.76 20.97 1.52
N ILE A 62 4.07 20.09 2.48
CA ILE A 62 4.91 20.45 3.64
C ILE A 62 6.33 20.77 3.16
N ALA A 63 6.90 19.97 2.26
CA ALA A 63 8.23 20.18 1.69
C ALA A 63 8.31 21.46 0.84
N HIS A 64 7.22 21.89 0.21
CA HIS A 64 7.22 23.14 -0.55
C HIS A 64 7.09 24.36 0.38
N TYR A 65 6.16 24.33 1.34
CA TYR A 65 5.82 25.50 2.14
C TYR A 65 6.57 25.61 3.47
N HIS A 66 7.15 24.52 3.99
CA HIS A 66 7.82 24.44 5.31
C HIS A 66 7.06 25.21 6.40
N ASN A 67 5.76 24.96 6.46
CA ASN A 67 4.80 25.86 7.11
C ASN A 67 4.69 25.69 8.64
N HIS A 68 5.47 24.79 9.26
CA HIS A 68 5.43 24.56 10.70
C HIS A 68 6.78 24.08 11.24
N LEU A 69 6.97 24.23 12.56
CA LEU A 69 8.25 23.99 13.25
C LEU A 69 8.81 22.57 13.06
N ASN A 70 7.94 21.57 12.91
CA ASN A 70 8.31 20.15 12.78
C ASN A 70 8.25 19.62 11.34
N ALA A 71 8.27 20.51 10.34
CA ALA A 71 8.08 20.16 8.93
C ALA A 71 9.01 19.02 8.47
N ASP A 72 10.31 19.12 8.79
CA ASP A 72 11.30 18.11 8.39
C ASP A 72 10.99 16.73 8.98
N ARG A 73 10.65 16.69 10.26
CA ARG A 73 10.30 15.45 10.97
C ARG A 73 9.03 14.81 10.42
N ASP A 74 8.06 15.61 10.03
CA ASP A 74 6.82 15.10 9.45
C ASP A 74 7.03 14.64 8.01
N ILE A 75 7.88 15.30 7.23
CA ILE A 75 8.33 14.80 5.91
C ILE A 75 9.04 13.44 6.04
N GLU A 76 9.94 13.28 7.01
CA GLU A 76 10.61 12.00 7.27
C GLU A 76 9.62 10.87 7.58
N ARG A 77 8.60 11.16 8.40
CA ARG A 77 7.55 10.19 8.75
C ARG A 77 6.66 9.84 7.56
N LEU A 78 6.31 10.82 6.72
CA LEU A 78 5.56 10.60 5.49
C LEU A 78 6.37 9.75 4.51
N ASN A 79 7.67 10.02 4.36
CA ASN A 79 8.56 9.19 3.56
C ASN A 79 8.69 7.77 4.11
N LEU A 80 8.77 7.60 5.43
CA LEU A 80 8.74 6.28 6.06
C LEU A 80 7.44 5.55 5.74
N ALA A 81 6.29 6.23 5.80
CA ALA A 81 5.00 5.64 5.47
C ALA A 81 4.93 5.18 4.00
N LEU A 82 5.40 5.99 3.05
CA LEU A 82 5.47 5.61 1.64
C LEU A 82 6.35 4.38 1.41
N ARG A 83 7.52 4.33 2.05
CA ARG A 83 8.41 3.15 1.97
C ARG A 83 7.79 1.89 2.58
N LEU A 84 6.94 2.03 3.60
CA LEU A 84 6.21 0.90 4.17
C LEU A 84 5.12 0.42 3.22
N LEU A 85 4.42 1.33 2.54
CA LEU A 85 3.46 0.99 1.49
C LEU A 85 4.14 0.28 0.33
N ASP A 86 5.35 0.68 -0.08
CA ASP A 86 6.11 -0.04 -1.12
C ASP A 86 6.34 -1.51 -0.72
N ILE A 87 6.73 -1.77 0.53
CA ILE A 87 6.93 -3.13 1.04
C ILE A 87 5.62 -3.94 1.07
N ILE A 88 4.50 -3.28 1.35
CA ILE A 88 3.18 -3.90 1.42
C ILE A 88 2.67 -4.25 0.01
N GLU A 89 2.85 -3.34 -0.96
CA GLU A 89 2.39 -3.50 -2.34
C GLU A 89 3.26 -4.46 -3.16
N GLU A 90 4.54 -4.61 -2.83
CA GLU A 90 5.45 -5.60 -3.46
C GLU A 90 4.97 -7.06 -3.26
N ASP A 91 4.02 -7.32 -2.34
CA ASP A 91 3.52 -8.65 -1.96
C ASP A 91 4.63 -9.66 -1.66
N GLY A 92 5.59 -9.20 -0.85
CA GLY A 92 6.77 -9.98 -0.49
C GLY A 92 7.94 -9.80 -1.45
N CYS A 93 9.10 -10.34 -1.08
CA CYS A 93 10.34 -10.25 -1.86
C CYS A 93 11.08 -11.57 -1.95
N CYS A 94 10.39 -12.70 -1.73
CA CYS A 94 11.03 -14.00 -1.87
C CYS A 94 11.14 -14.40 -3.35
N GLU A 95 12.30 -14.94 -3.70
CA GLU A 95 12.58 -15.50 -5.01
C GLU A 95 12.63 -17.02 -4.91
N ARG A 96 12.14 -17.72 -5.92
CA ARG A 96 12.23 -19.17 -6.00
C ARG A 96 13.40 -19.56 -6.89
N ILE A 97 14.33 -20.36 -6.34
CA ILE A 97 15.47 -20.91 -7.06
C ILE A 97 15.19 -22.37 -7.36
N GLY A 98 15.38 -22.79 -8.62
CA GLY A 98 15.16 -24.16 -9.09
C GLY A 98 14.28 -24.23 -10.34
N LYS A 99 13.73 -25.41 -10.64
CA LYS A 99 12.86 -25.63 -11.82
C LYS A 99 11.54 -24.89 -11.67
N PRO A 100 10.95 -24.28 -12.71
CA PRO A 100 9.66 -23.60 -12.60
C PRO A 100 8.55 -24.50 -12.02
N LEU A 101 7.53 -23.88 -11.41
CA LEU A 101 6.37 -24.62 -10.91
C LEU A 101 5.64 -25.27 -12.09
N ASN A 102 5.60 -26.59 -12.11
CA ASN A 102 4.84 -27.37 -13.08
C ASN A 102 3.61 -27.95 -12.40
N PHE A 103 2.47 -27.87 -13.07
CA PHE A 103 1.22 -28.50 -12.65
C PHE A 103 1.04 -29.78 -13.45
N ILE A 104 0.92 -30.91 -12.75
CA ILE A 104 0.73 -32.24 -13.34
C ILE A 104 -0.66 -32.73 -12.93
N GLU A 105 -1.40 -33.36 -13.85
CA GLU A 105 -2.70 -33.92 -13.52
C GLU A 105 -2.58 -35.07 -12.51
N CYS A 106 -3.42 -35.05 -11.47
CA CYS A 106 -3.49 -36.08 -10.44
C CYS A 106 -3.81 -37.44 -11.08
N LYS A 107 -2.98 -38.44 -10.79
CA LYS A 107 -3.25 -39.82 -11.23
C LYS A 107 -4.56 -40.39 -10.68
N ASP A 108 -4.97 -39.91 -9.51
CA ASP A 108 -6.11 -40.46 -8.77
C ASP A 108 -7.43 -39.72 -9.01
N LYS A 109 -7.40 -38.54 -9.64
CA LYS A 109 -8.60 -37.69 -9.83
C LYS A 109 -8.49 -36.87 -11.12
N GLU A 110 -9.28 -37.26 -12.11
CA GLU A 110 -9.43 -36.53 -13.38
C GLU A 110 -9.82 -35.07 -13.14
N GLY A 111 -9.14 -34.14 -13.83
CA GLY A 111 -9.39 -32.71 -13.73
C GLY A 111 -8.79 -32.00 -12.51
N LEU A 112 -8.08 -32.71 -11.63
CA LEU A 112 -7.28 -32.09 -10.55
C LEU A 112 -5.80 -32.08 -10.91
N TYR A 113 -5.12 -31.01 -10.50
CA TYR A 113 -3.69 -30.82 -10.76
C TYR A 113 -2.93 -30.71 -9.44
N GLU A 114 -1.78 -31.37 -9.38
CA GLU A 114 -0.79 -31.27 -8.31
C GLU A 114 0.43 -30.50 -8.79
N LEU A 115 1.08 -29.80 -7.85
CA LEU A 115 2.37 -29.19 -8.11
C LEU A 115 3.44 -30.29 -8.11
N GLU A 116 4.24 -30.34 -9.17
CA GLU A 116 5.44 -31.16 -9.23
C GLU A 116 6.43 -30.66 -8.16
N ASP A 117 6.69 -31.48 -7.13
CA ASP A 117 7.68 -31.15 -6.11
C ASP A 117 9.09 -31.42 -6.66
N ASP A 118 9.83 -30.36 -6.92
CA ASP A 118 11.24 -30.44 -7.28
C ASP A 118 12.08 -30.42 -5.99
N PRO A 119 12.76 -31.52 -5.64
CA PRO A 119 13.45 -31.64 -4.37
C PRO A 119 14.58 -30.62 -4.19
N GLU A 120 15.14 -30.12 -5.30
CA GLU A 120 16.23 -29.14 -5.35
C GLU A 120 15.73 -27.68 -5.30
N SER A 121 14.43 -27.44 -5.48
CA SER A 121 13.88 -26.10 -5.46
C SER A 121 13.72 -25.57 -4.02
N TYR A 122 14.07 -24.30 -3.82
CA TYR A 122 13.95 -23.60 -2.54
C TYR A 122 13.68 -22.11 -2.73
N TYR A 123 13.27 -21.43 -1.66
CA TYR A 123 13.06 -19.99 -1.66
C TYR A 123 14.23 -19.26 -1.02
N THR A 124 14.56 -18.08 -1.55
CA THR A 124 15.51 -17.13 -0.98
C THR A 124 14.85 -15.79 -0.73
N ILE A 125 15.46 -14.97 0.12
CA ILE A 125 15.03 -13.60 0.38
C ILE A 125 16.27 -12.69 0.36
N PRO A 126 16.23 -11.56 -0.38
CA PRO A 126 17.40 -10.69 -0.52
C PRO A 126 17.66 -9.83 0.73
N VAL A 127 16.71 -9.78 1.67
CA VAL A 127 16.76 -8.91 2.85
C VAL A 127 16.65 -9.72 4.13
N TYR A 128 17.45 -9.35 5.14
CA TYR A 128 17.36 -9.95 6.46
C TYR A 128 16.03 -9.62 7.15
N VAL A 129 15.37 -10.65 7.68
CA VAL A 129 14.16 -10.52 8.50
C VAL A 129 14.39 -11.15 9.87
N ASN A 130 14.31 -10.32 10.91
CA ASN A 130 14.42 -10.80 12.29
C ASN A 130 13.16 -11.60 12.68
N HIS A 131 13.19 -12.92 12.56
CA HIS A 131 12.05 -13.76 12.92
C HIS A 131 11.93 -14.01 14.44
N ARG A 132 12.89 -13.64 15.28
CA ARG A 132 12.84 -13.89 16.74
C ARG A 132 11.64 -13.24 17.44
N ASN A 133 11.11 -12.16 16.87
CA ASN A 133 9.93 -11.46 17.38
C ASN A 133 8.67 -11.72 16.54
N ALA A 134 8.66 -12.76 15.71
CA ALA A 134 7.56 -13.04 14.77
C ALA A 134 6.21 -13.20 15.47
N MET A 135 6.19 -13.76 16.68
CA MET A 135 4.98 -13.96 17.48
C MET A 135 4.19 -12.68 17.81
N ARG A 136 4.80 -11.49 17.64
CA ARG A 136 4.09 -10.20 17.77
C ARG A 136 3.25 -9.84 16.55
N TYR A 137 3.51 -10.49 15.42
CA TYR A 137 2.99 -10.13 14.10
C TYR A 137 2.30 -11.29 13.38
N SER A 138 2.57 -12.53 13.79
CA SER A 138 2.04 -13.74 13.14
C SER A 138 1.77 -14.82 14.19
N THR A 139 0.76 -15.65 13.94
CA THR A 139 0.40 -16.81 14.75
C THR A 139 1.15 -18.08 14.34
N ARG A 140 1.99 -18.01 13.30
CA ARG A 140 2.76 -19.16 12.81
C ARG A 140 3.84 -19.57 13.80
N ASP A 141 4.10 -20.87 13.85
CA ASP A 141 5.20 -21.42 14.65
C ASP A 141 6.56 -20.88 14.18
N MET A 142 7.45 -20.64 15.13
CA MET A 142 8.79 -20.11 14.90
C MET A 142 9.64 -21.00 13.99
N SER A 143 9.39 -22.31 13.99
CA SER A 143 10.08 -23.30 13.17
C SER A 143 9.95 -23.03 11.67
N CYS A 144 8.80 -22.50 11.22
CA CYS A 144 8.52 -22.26 9.80
C CYS A 144 9.51 -21.28 9.17
N TYR A 145 10.02 -20.30 9.93
CA TYR A 145 10.95 -19.28 9.40
C TYR A 145 12.37 -19.82 9.19
N THR A 146 12.70 -20.97 9.78
CA THR A 146 14.03 -21.60 9.70
C THR A 146 14.06 -22.81 8.78
N GLU A 147 12.91 -23.17 8.19
CA GLU A 147 12.80 -24.29 7.27
C GLU A 147 13.63 -24.02 6.00
N SER A 148 14.43 -24.99 5.55
CA SER A 148 15.40 -24.80 4.48
C SER A 148 14.78 -24.47 3.14
N LYS A 149 13.63 -25.08 2.81
CA LYS A 149 12.94 -24.87 1.53
C LYS A 149 12.03 -23.64 1.55
N THR A 150 11.18 -23.53 2.57
CA THR A 150 10.08 -22.55 2.60
C THR A 150 10.31 -21.40 3.57
N GLY A 151 11.36 -21.45 4.40
CA GLY A 151 11.58 -20.46 5.45
C GLY A 151 11.74 -19.04 4.92
N ALA A 152 12.37 -18.85 3.76
CA ALA A 152 12.48 -17.54 3.13
C ALA A 152 11.11 -16.98 2.66
N MET A 153 10.20 -17.84 2.20
CA MET A 153 8.82 -17.45 1.86
C MET A 153 8.10 -16.94 3.11
N TRP A 154 8.22 -17.65 4.24
CA TRP A 154 7.63 -17.21 5.50
C TRP A 154 8.28 -15.94 6.07
N GLN A 155 9.59 -15.78 5.89
CA GLN A 155 10.28 -14.54 6.25
C GLN A 155 9.81 -13.36 5.39
N SER A 156 9.57 -13.58 4.10
CA SER A 156 9.01 -12.58 3.18
C SER A 156 7.61 -12.15 3.64
N HIS A 157 6.73 -13.10 3.94
CA HIS A 157 5.41 -12.79 4.51
C HIS A 157 5.53 -12.02 5.84
N LEU A 158 6.44 -12.43 6.73
CA LEU A 158 6.66 -11.73 8.00
C LEU A 158 7.15 -10.29 7.81
N ARG A 159 7.94 -10.02 6.77
CA ARG A 159 8.39 -8.65 6.43
C ARG A 159 7.18 -7.77 6.11
N VAL A 160 6.23 -8.28 5.33
CA VAL A 160 4.99 -7.56 4.97
C VAL A 160 4.13 -7.33 6.20
N GLU A 161 3.90 -8.34 7.04
CA GLU A 161 3.13 -8.20 8.30
C GLU A 161 3.73 -7.15 9.25
N LYS A 162 5.05 -7.10 9.35
CA LYS A 162 5.74 -6.08 10.12
C LYS A 162 5.59 -4.69 9.53
N ALA A 163 5.66 -4.57 8.21
CA ALA A 163 5.43 -3.31 7.52
C ALA A 163 4.01 -2.81 7.77
N TRP A 164 3.01 -3.69 7.64
CA TRP A 164 1.63 -3.41 8.00
C TRP A 164 1.49 -2.92 9.43
N HIS A 165 2.09 -3.62 10.40
CA HIS A 165 2.00 -3.21 11.80
C HIS A 165 2.58 -1.81 12.05
N ILE A 166 3.76 -1.53 11.49
CA ILE A 166 4.41 -0.22 11.66
C ILE A 166 3.60 0.87 10.96
N TYR A 167 3.13 0.60 9.74
CA TYR A 167 2.31 1.52 8.96
C TYR A 167 1.04 1.91 9.71
N HIS A 168 0.28 0.93 10.21
CA HIS A 168 -0.92 1.18 11.00
C HIS A 168 -0.65 2.00 12.27
N ARG A 169 0.48 1.75 12.95
CA ARG A 169 0.87 2.58 14.10
C ARG A 169 1.17 4.02 13.69
N LEU A 170 1.92 4.23 12.60
CA LEU A 170 2.18 5.58 12.09
C LEU A 170 0.88 6.30 11.73
N ARG A 171 -0.02 5.59 11.04
CA ARG A 171 -1.34 6.09 10.65
C ARG A 171 -2.18 6.50 11.85
N LEU A 172 -2.23 5.66 12.88
CA LEU A 172 -3.01 5.91 14.09
C LEU A 172 -2.50 7.13 14.87
N TYR A 173 -1.19 7.25 15.03
CA TYR A 173 -0.61 8.28 15.91
C TYR A 173 -0.32 9.61 15.23
N PHE A 174 -0.06 9.62 13.92
CA PHE A 174 0.46 10.82 13.25
C PHE A 174 -0.37 11.25 12.04
N MET A 175 -0.97 10.32 11.30
CA MET A 175 -1.66 10.69 10.06
C MET A 175 -2.99 11.40 10.30
N ARG A 176 -3.77 11.06 11.32
CA ARG A 176 -5.04 11.76 11.61
C ARG A 176 -4.87 13.28 11.72
N SER A 177 -3.78 13.75 12.32
CA SER A 177 -3.48 15.17 12.47
C SER A 177 -2.92 15.86 11.23
N TRP A 178 -2.64 15.12 10.15
CA TRP A 178 -2.11 15.69 8.90
C TRP A 178 -3.19 15.99 7.86
N TRP A 179 -4.36 15.35 8.00
CA TRP A 179 -5.49 15.50 7.08
C TRP A 179 -6.46 16.61 7.47
N ASP A 180 -6.45 17.02 8.74
CA ASP A 180 -7.21 18.15 9.31
C ASP A 180 -6.47 19.48 9.14
#